data_AF-A0A963B5T8-F1
#
_entry.id   AF-A0A963B5T8-F1
#
_cell.length_a   1.000
_cell.length_b   1.000
_cell.length_c   1.000
_cell.angle_alpha   90.00
_cell.angle_beta   90.00
_cell.angle_gamma   90.00
#
_symmetry.space_group_name_H-M   'P 1'
#
loop_
_entity.id
_entity.type
_entity.pdbx_description
1 polymer ?
#
loop_
_entity_poly.entity_id
_entity_poly.type
_entity_poly.pdbx_seq_one_letter_code
_entity_poly.pdbx_strand_id
1 'polypeptide(L)'
;QSLLVLGVMVVLFMLHHSFGWEPWMVAAFGLTMLLFIARRIAVDQAMQDVEIPLLIFFISLFIVVGGVEHSHFLEFIGQFILPFIEQDLMMATIVLLWAAAILSAMIDNIPFTAAMIPILAGLEQQGVNVTPLWWGLAVGVG
;
A
#
# COMPACT_ATOMS: atom_id res chain seq x y z
N GLN A 1 0.42 26.86 18.78
CA GLN A 1 -0.91 26.29 18.45
C GLN A 1 -0.77 25.04 17.61
N SER A 2 -0.05 25.08 16.48
CA SER A 2 0.19 23.90 15.63
C SER A 2 0.93 22.74 16.33
N LEU A 3 1.91 23.03 17.20
CA LEU A 3 2.61 21.99 18.00
C LEU A 3 1.69 21.24 18.96
N LEU A 4 0.68 21.91 19.51
CA LEU A 4 -0.28 21.27 20.41
C LEU A 4 -1.21 20.34 19.61
N VAL A 5 -1.68 20.79 18.45
CA VAL A 5 -2.50 19.94 17.56
C VAL A 5 -1.69 18.75 17.05
N LEU A 6 -0.43 18.96 16.68
CA LEU A 6 0.47 17.87 16.29
C LEU A 6 0.61 16.83 17.43
N GLY A 7 0.85 17.27 18.66
CA GLY A 7 0.93 16.37 19.82
C GLY A 7 -0.36 15.57 20.05
N VAL A 8 -1.52 16.23 19.94
CA VAL A 8 -2.83 15.56 20.03
C VAL A 8 -3.02 14.56 18.89
N MET A 9 -2.64 14.92 17.66
CA MET A 9 -2.73 14.03 16.50
C MET A 9 -1.83 12.80 16.64
N VAL A 10 -0.61 12.94 17.15
CA VAL A 10 0.29 11.80 17.38
C VAL A 10 -0.32 10.82 18.37
N VAL A 11 -0.87 11.31 19.48
CA VAL A 11 -1.56 10.46 20.47
C VAL A 11 -2.80 9.80 19.85
N LEU A 12 -3.60 10.54 19.10
CA LEU A 12 -4.77 9.98 18.41
C LEU A 12 -4.37 8.93 17.37
N PHE A 13 -3.31 9.13 16.59
CA PHE A 13 -2.82 8.12 15.66
C PHE A 13 -2.31 6.85 16.37
N MET A 14 -1.76 6.95 17.57
CA MET A 14 -1.41 5.77 18.36
C MET A 14 -2.65 5.05 18.91
N LEU A 15 -3.70 5.78 19.28
CA LEU A 15 -4.88 5.25 19.95
C LEU A 15 -6.08 5.01 19.02
N HIS A 16 -6.02 5.39 17.75
CA HIS A 16 -7.16 5.37 16.82
C HIS A 16 -7.84 3.99 16.75
N HIS A 17 -7.05 2.92 16.76
CA HIS A 17 -7.55 1.55 16.72
C HIS A 17 -8.41 1.21 17.95
N SER A 18 -8.06 1.72 19.14
CA SER A 18 -8.85 1.50 20.36
C SER A 18 -10.21 2.20 20.35
N PHE A 19 -10.34 3.29 19.58
CA PHE A 19 -11.59 4.00 19.37
C PHE A 19 -12.41 3.47 18.19
N GLY A 20 -11.89 2.46 17.47
CA GLY A 20 -12.49 1.99 16.22
C GLY A 20 -12.44 3.02 15.09
N TRP A 21 -11.54 4.00 15.18
CA TRP A 21 -11.37 5.03 14.17
C TRP A 21 -10.39 4.55 13.11
N GLU A 22 -10.65 4.90 11.86
CA GLU A 22 -9.67 4.72 10.78
C GLU A 22 -8.68 5.89 10.75
N PRO A 23 -7.45 5.69 10.25
CA PRO A 23 -6.42 6.74 10.21
C PRO A 23 -6.87 8.05 9.55
N TRP A 24 -7.70 7.97 8.50
CA TRP A 24 -8.22 9.17 7.82
C TRP A 24 -9.16 9.99 8.71
N MET A 25 -9.90 9.35 9.63
CA MET A 25 -10.78 10.06 10.57
C MET A 25 -9.96 10.90 11.55
N VAL A 26 -8.83 10.35 12.01
CA VAL A 26 -7.88 11.07 12.87
C VAL A 26 -7.29 12.27 12.13
N ALA A 27 -6.89 12.09 10.88
CA ALA A 27 -6.39 13.17 10.03
C ALA A 27 -7.44 14.27 9.83
N ALA A 28 -8.70 13.89 9.53
CA ALA A 28 -9.82 14.82 9.36
C ALA A 28 -10.15 15.57 10.66
N PHE A 29 -10.11 14.89 11.81
CA PHE A 29 -10.28 15.51 13.12
C PHE A 29 -9.17 16.53 13.41
N GLY A 30 -7.91 16.15 13.15
CA GLY A 30 -6.75 17.03 13.30
C GLY A 30 -6.84 18.28 12.42
N LEU A 31 -7.22 18.12 11.15
CA LEU A 31 -7.48 19.23 10.23
C LEU A 31 -8.59 20.13 10.77
N THR A 32 -9.72 19.56 11.19
CA THR A 32 -10.86 20.30 11.74
C THR A 32 -10.44 21.12 12.97
N MET A 33 -9.72 20.50 13.91
CA MET A 33 -9.19 21.17 15.11
C MET A 33 -8.23 22.32 14.75
N LEU A 34 -7.36 22.13 13.77
CA LEU A 34 -6.48 23.17 13.23
C LEU A 34 -7.28 24.35 12.66
N LEU A 35 -8.32 24.10 11.88
CA LEU A 35 -9.18 25.16 11.30
C LEU A 35 -9.84 26.01 12.40
N PHE A 36 -10.38 25.38 13.44
CA PHE A 36 -11.05 26.08 14.54
C PHE A 36 -10.08 26.93 15.39
N ILE A 37 -8.87 26.43 15.65
CA ILE A 37 -7.88 27.12 16.50
C ILE A 37 -7.15 28.22 15.75
N ALA A 38 -6.71 27.95 14.51
CA ALA A 38 -5.85 28.86 13.77
C ALA A 38 -6.61 30.03 13.13
N ARG A 39 -7.95 29.97 12.98
CA ARG A 39 -8.87 30.98 12.41
C ARG A 39 -8.52 31.53 11.01
N ARG A 40 -7.34 31.22 10.44
CA ARG A 40 -6.79 31.74 9.19
C ARG A 40 -6.10 30.66 8.34
N ILE A 41 -6.49 29.40 8.47
CA ILE A 41 -6.06 28.41 7.48
C ILE A 41 -6.91 28.64 6.24
N ALA A 42 -6.29 29.10 5.17
CA ALA A 42 -6.90 29.07 3.85
C ALA A 42 -6.98 27.60 3.45
N VAL A 43 -8.16 26.99 3.62
CA VAL A 43 -8.43 25.61 3.18
C VAL A 43 -8.02 25.43 1.72
N ASP A 44 -8.17 26.48 0.91
CA ASP A 44 -7.74 26.53 -0.48
C ASP A 44 -6.22 26.30 -0.65
N GLN A 45 -5.38 26.78 0.26
CA GLN A 45 -3.93 26.53 0.23
C GLN A 45 -3.62 25.08 0.62
N ALA A 46 -4.30 24.54 1.64
CA ALA A 46 -4.12 23.13 2.02
C ALA A 46 -4.59 22.16 0.93
N MET A 47 -5.59 22.53 0.14
CA MET A 47 -6.07 21.75 -1.01
C MET A 47 -5.12 21.82 -2.21
N GLN A 48 -4.32 22.88 -2.34
CA GLN A 48 -3.29 22.97 -3.39
C GLN A 48 -2.14 21.99 -3.17
N ASP A 49 -1.86 21.62 -1.92
CA ASP A 49 -0.85 20.64 -1.57
C ASP A 49 -1.34 19.19 -1.76
N VAL A 50 -2.63 18.99 -2.08
CA VAL A 50 -3.17 17.66 -2.36
C VAL A 50 -2.78 17.25 -3.78
N GLU A 51 -2.05 16.14 -3.89
CA GLU A 51 -1.66 15.56 -5.18
C GLU A 51 -2.83 14.79 -5.82
N ILE A 52 -3.80 15.52 -6.39
CA ILE A 52 -4.93 14.93 -7.12
C ILE A 52 -4.50 13.91 -8.19
N PRO A 53 -3.43 14.15 -8.98
CA PRO A 53 -2.96 13.15 -9.95
C PRO A 53 -2.58 11.82 -9.31
N LEU A 54 -1.97 11.84 -8.11
CA LEU A 54 -1.58 10.65 -7.38
C LEU A 54 -2.82 9.86 -6.89
N LEU A 55 -3.85 10.57 -6.41
CA LEU A 55 -5.12 9.93 -6.01
C LEU A 55 -5.82 9.25 -7.21
N ILE A 56 -5.90 9.93 -8.35
CA ILE A 56 -6.49 9.35 -9.58
C ILE A 56 -5.68 8.16 -10.07
N PHE A 57 -4.35 8.22 -9.98
CA PHE A 57 -3.46 7.10 -10.29
C PHE A 57 -3.76 5.89 -9.39
N PHE A 58 -3.87 6.07 -8.08
CA PHE A 58 -4.20 4.96 -7.17
C PHE A 58 -5.58 4.37 -7.41
N ILE A 59 -6.59 5.22 -7.64
CA ILE A 59 -7.95 4.76 -7.99
C ILE A 59 -7.88 3.90 -9.26
N SER A 60 -7.21 4.39 -10.31
CA SER A 60 -7.10 3.67 -11.58
C SER A 60 -6.32 2.36 -11.41
N LEU A 61 -5.25 2.37 -10.64
CA LEU A 61 -4.47 1.18 -10.33
C LEU A 61 -5.31 0.14 -9.62
N PHE A 62 -6.08 0.52 -8.60
CA PHE A 62 -6.93 -0.42 -7.87
C PHE A 62 -8.08 -0.96 -8.73
N ILE A 63 -8.63 -0.16 -9.65
CA ILE A 63 -9.60 -0.66 -10.65
C ILE A 63 -8.94 -1.72 -11.55
N VAL A 64 -7.72 -1.47 -12.03
CA VAL A 64 -6.98 -2.44 -12.87
C VAL A 64 -6.66 -3.70 -12.08
N VAL A 65 -6.14 -3.56 -10.86
CA VAL A 65 -5.82 -4.68 -9.95
C VAL A 65 -7.06 -5.53 -9.69
N GLY A 66 -8.18 -4.91 -9.30
CA GLY A 66 -9.44 -5.62 -9.08
C GLY A 66 -9.98 -6.28 -10.35
N GLY A 67 -9.85 -5.62 -11.51
CA GLY A 67 -10.26 -6.20 -12.80
C GLY A 67 -9.42 -7.42 -13.19
N VAL A 68 -8.10 -7.35 -12.96
CA VAL A 68 -7.17 -8.46 -13.20
C VAL A 68 -7.47 -9.65 -12.28
N GLU A 69 -7.76 -9.39 -11.00
CA GLU A 69 -8.14 -10.41 -10.02
C GLU A 69 -9.39 -11.20 -10.46
N HIS A 70 -10.42 -10.50 -10.93
CA HIS A 70 -11.67 -11.15 -11.37
C HIS A 70 -11.59 -11.79 -12.76
N SER A 71 -10.49 -11.59 -13.49
CA SER A 71 -10.33 -12.09 -14.86
C SER A 71 -9.68 -13.48 -14.96
N HIS A 72 -9.32 -14.11 -13.83
CA HIS A 72 -8.48 -15.33 -13.76
C HIS A 72 -7.09 -15.18 -14.40
N PHE A 73 -6.69 -13.97 -14.79
CA PHE A 73 -5.37 -13.71 -15.37
C PHE A 73 -4.22 -14.04 -14.41
N LEU A 74 -4.44 -13.89 -13.12
CA LEU A 74 -3.45 -14.23 -12.08
C LEU A 74 -3.23 -15.74 -11.98
N GLU A 75 -4.29 -16.54 -12.14
CA GLU A 75 -4.19 -17.99 -12.20
C GLU A 75 -3.37 -18.41 -13.43
N PHE A 76 -3.63 -17.77 -14.57
CA PHE A 76 -2.87 -17.97 -15.80
C PHE A 76 -1.37 -17.65 -15.62
N ILE A 77 -1.03 -16.49 -15.04
CA ILE A 77 0.37 -16.16 -14.74
C ILE A 77 0.97 -17.16 -13.76
N GLY A 78 0.23 -17.53 -12.71
CA GLY A 78 0.66 -18.48 -11.70
C GLY A 78 1.14 -19.80 -12.30
N GLN A 79 0.44 -20.33 -13.31
CA GLN A 79 0.84 -21.56 -14.02
C GLN A 79 2.23 -21.49 -14.66
N PHE A 80 2.70 -20.32 -15.09
CA PHE A 80 4.04 -20.16 -15.67
C PHE A 80 5.13 -20.04 -14.60
N ILE A 81 4.80 -19.47 -13.44
CA ILE A 81 5.76 -19.19 -12.37
C ILE A 81 5.84 -20.37 -11.38
N LEU A 82 4.75 -21.12 -11.21
CA LEU A 82 4.65 -22.28 -10.31
C LEU A 82 5.82 -23.27 -10.46
N PRO A 83 6.20 -23.70 -11.68
CA PRO A 83 7.28 -24.67 -11.85
C PRO A 83 8.63 -24.17 -11.33
N PHE A 84 8.89 -22.86 -11.41
CA PHE A 84 10.11 -22.27 -10.88
C PHE A 84 10.09 -22.18 -9.35
N ILE A 85 8.92 -21.90 -8.78
CA ILE A 85 8.73 -21.80 -7.33
C ILE A 85 8.79 -23.18 -6.68
N GLU A 86 8.17 -24.20 -7.30
CA GLU A 86 8.21 -25.59 -6.80
C GLU A 86 9.61 -26.20 -6.87
N GLN A 87 10.42 -25.79 -7.85
CA GLN A 87 11.81 -26.24 -7.97
C GLN A 87 12.68 -25.73 -6.82
N ASP A 88 12.65 -24.42 -6.56
CA ASP A 88 13.41 -23.80 -5.47
C ASP A 88 12.73 -22.53 -4.98
N LEU A 89 11.90 -22.68 -3.95
CA LEU A 89 11.20 -21.57 -3.30
C LEU A 89 12.16 -20.51 -2.73
N MET A 90 13.35 -20.93 -2.27
CA MET A 90 14.33 -20.00 -1.72
C MET A 90 14.92 -19.13 -2.83
N MET A 91 15.30 -19.75 -3.95
CA MET A 91 15.79 -19.02 -5.11
C MET A 91 14.72 -18.09 -5.69
N ALA A 92 13.48 -18.57 -5.83
CA ALA A 92 12.36 -17.73 -6.27
C ALA A 92 12.15 -16.52 -5.35
N THR A 93 12.26 -16.71 -4.03
CA THR A 93 12.18 -15.62 -3.04
C THR A 93 13.32 -14.61 -3.19
N ILE A 94 14.55 -15.07 -3.38
CA ILE A 94 15.71 -14.19 -3.58
C ILE A 94 15.56 -13.39 -4.88
N VAL A 95 15.11 -14.03 -5.95
CA VAL A 95 14.85 -13.35 -7.24
C VAL A 95 13.75 -12.32 -7.09
N LEU A 96 12.64 -12.66 -6.42
CA LEU A 96 11.55 -11.72 -6.15
C LEU A 96 12.04 -10.52 -5.33
N LEU A 97 12.84 -10.76 -4.29
CA LEU A 97 13.41 -9.70 -3.45
C LEU A 97 14.24 -8.72 -4.27
N TRP A 98 15.17 -9.22 -5.08
CA TRP A 98 16.01 -8.35 -5.91
C TRP A 98 15.21 -7.63 -7.00
N ALA A 99 14.26 -8.31 -7.63
CA ALA A 99 13.36 -7.69 -8.61
C ALA A 99 12.54 -6.56 -7.96
N ALA A 100 11.98 -6.81 -6.78
CA ALA A 100 11.24 -5.84 -5.99
C ALA A 100 12.10 -4.63 -5.61
N ALA A 101 13.35 -4.84 -5.17
CA ALA A 101 14.28 -3.76 -4.84
C ALA A 101 14.61 -2.85 -6.04
N ILE A 102 14.86 -3.45 -7.21
CA ILE A 102 15.17 -2.68 -8.41
C ILE A 102 13.93 -1.92 -8.91
N LEU A 103 12.76 -2.58 -8.91
CA LEU A 103 11.51 -1.97 -9.36
C LEU A 103 11.03 -0.88 -8.39
N SER A 104 11.18 -1.08 -7.08
CA SER A 104 10.90 -0.08 -6.03
C SER A 104 11.78 1.17 -6.16
N ALA A 105 13.01 1.05 -6.68
CA ALA A 105 13.83 2.22 -6.97
C ALA A 105 13.30 3.07 -8.15
N MET A 106 12.49 2.47 -9.04
CA MET A 106 11.95 3.11 -10.25
C MET A 106 10.46 3.49 -10.13
N ILE A 107 9.71 2.78 -9.30
CA ILE A 107 8.26 2.86 -9.11
C ILE A 107 7.99 2.98 -7.62
N ASP A 108 7.04 3.83 -7.21
CA ASP A 108 6.65 3.95 -5.81
C ASP A 108 6.28 2.59 -5.19
N ASN A 109 6.56 2.45 -3.90
CA ASN A 109 6.34 1.21 -3.15
C ASN A 109 4.87 0.81 -3.04
N ILE A 110 3.98 1.79 -2.93
CA ILE A 110 2.53 1.58 -2.80
C ILE A 110 1.95 0.90 -4.05
N PRO A 111 2.11 1.46 -5.28
CA PRO A 111 1.53 0.84 -6.46
C PRO A 111 2.17 -0.50 -6.80
N PHE A 112 3.47 -0.65 -6.57
CA PHE A 112 4.16 -1.91 -6.83
C PHE A 112 3.65 -3.02 -5.91
N THR A 113 3.55 -2.74 -4.60
CA THR A 113 3.01 -3.72 -3.64
C THR A 113 1.56 -4.08 -3.95
N ALA A 114 0.73 -3.08 -4.31
CA ALA A 114 -0.65 -3.30 -4.69
C ALA A 114 -0.82 -4.26 -5.88
N ALA A 115 0.08 -4.19 -6.87
CA ALA A 115 0.08 -5.11 -8.01
C ALA A 115 0.55 -6.54 -7.63
N MET A 116 1.46 -6.66 -6.66
CA MET A 116 2.01 -7.96 -6.23
C MET A 116 1.10 -8.74 -5.28
N ILE A 117 0.31 -8.06 -4.43
CA ILE A 117 -0.66 -8.68 -3.51
C ILE A 117 -1.52 -9.75 -4.21
N PRO A 118 -2.24 -9.43 -5.31
CA PRO A 118 -3.14 -10.40 -5.92
C PRO A 118 -2.37 -11.51 -6.65
N ILE A 119 -1.15 -11.24 -7.15
CA ILE A 119 -0.28 -12.27 -7.76
C ILE A 119 0.13 -13.31 -6.71
N LEU A 120 0.59 -12.87 -5.53
CA LEU A 120 0.95 -13.77 -4.44
C LEU A 120 -0.29 -14.50 -3.89
N ALA A 121 -1.41 -13.82 -3.74
CA ALA A 121 -2.67 -14.46 -3.32
C ALA A 121 -3.12 -15.55 -4.32
N GLY A 122 -2.96 -15.33 -5.63
CA GLY A 122 -3.27 -16.33 -6.66
C GLY A 122 -2.37 -17.57 -6.59
N LEU A 123 -1.09 -17.41 -6.22
CA LEU A 123 -0.18 -18.53 -5.98
C LEU A 123 -0.55 -19.31 -4.71
N GLU A 124 -0.97 -18.61 -3.66
CA GLU A 124 -1.44 -19.22 -2.41
C GLU A 124 -2.66 -20.11 -2.64
N GLN A 125 -3.61 -19.65 -3.47
CA GLN A 125 -4.79 -20.43 -3.86
C GLN A 125 -4.42 -21.71 -4.63
N GLN A 126 -3.26 -21.74 -5.30
CA GLN A 126 -2.73 -22.91 -5.99
C GLN A 126 -1.94 -23.86 -5.07
N GLY A 127 -1.86 -23.56 -3.77
CA GLY A 127 -1.22 -24.40 -2.75
C GLY A 127 0.27 -24.09 -2.51
N VAL A 128 0.80 -23.01 -3.08
CA VAL A 128 2.18 -22.58 -2.85
C VAL A 128 2.31 -21.96 -1.46
N ASN A 129 3.36 -22.30 -0.72
CA ASN A 129 3.72 -21.56 0.49
C ASN A 129 4.31 -20.20 0.13
N VAL A 130 3.45 -19.17 0.07
CA VAL A 130 3.83 -17.81 -0.29
C VAL A 130 4.48 -17.01 0.84
N THR A 131 4.56 -17.55 2.06
CA THR A 131 5.12 -16.84 3.22
C THR A 131 6.53 -16.30 2.97
N PRO A 132 7.48 -17.09 2.39
CA PRO A 132 8.80 -16.56 2.07
C PRO A 132 8.75 -15.46 1.01
N LEU A 133 7.86 -15.58 0.01
CA LEU A 133 7.67 -14.58 -1.03
C LEU A 133 7.12 -13.26 -0.46
N TRP A 134 6.22 -13.31 0.52
CA TRP A 134 5.75 -12.13 1.26
C TRP A 134 6.88 -11.41 1.96
N TRP A 135 7.77 -12.14 2.64
CA TRP A 135 8.96 -11.55 3.27
C TRP A 135 9.94 -11.01 2.24
N GLY A 136 10.17 -11.73 1.14
CA GLY A 136 11.03 -11.28 0.05
C GLY A 136 10.52 -9.98 -0.57
N LEU A 137 9.20 -9.88 -0.81
CA LEU A 137 8.56 -8.66 -1.29
C LEU A 137 8.69 -7.53 -0.27
N ALA A 138 8.37 -7.76 1.01
CA ALA A 138 8.42 -6.74 2.05
C ALA A 138 9.83 -6.17 2.25
N VAL A 139 10.85 -7.03 2.21
CA VAL A 139 12.27 -6.62 2.32
C VAL A 139 12.79 -5.99 1.03
N GLY A 140 12.29 -6.43 -0.13
CA GLY A 140 12.69 -5.85 -1.41
C GLY A 140 12.11 -4.45 -1.63
N VAL A 141 10.86 -4.23 -1.22
CA VAL A 141 10.18 -2.93 -1.41
C VAL A 141 10.51 -1.92 -0.31
N GLY A 142 10.75 -2.38 0.92
CA GLY A 142 11.03 -1.53 2.09
C GLY A 142 12.47 -1.05 2.16
#